data_AF-A0AB74HL15-F1
#
_entry.id   AF-A0AB74HL15-F1
#
_cell.length_a   1.000
_cell.length_b   1.000
_cell.length_c   1.000
_cell.angle_alpha   90.00
_cell.angle_beta   90.00
_cell.angle_gamma   90.00
#
_symmetry.space_group_name_H-M   'P 1'
#
loop_
_entity.id
_entity.type
_entity.pdbx_description
1 polymer ?
#
loop_
_entity_poly.entity_id
_entity_poly.type
_entity_poly.pdbx_seq_one_letter_code
_entity_poly.pdbx_strand_id
1 'polypeptide(L)'
;MINLSDEAIINYSENYIRYMSPKISKKILHYTSRDINPFTGEEITSLFTNRQSSSKEFIEHLLAKDIAFLCKNYEEFKNYFLTSKLIFLSDIDSKNKWASKKNLDNLELKKIRKELVEKYQNQWLYNILSEHKDFYKNKTKYLQFISEIKKKLKLLHSLIDKSINYSMISSQKRHEILYSFKVEVCPYCNRNFISNYEKEGKSKTTSDLDHFYPKKDFKLLSLSLYNFVPSCQICNSRFKLAKGIEIINPYNQKIDYKKMRFCTTLNKDSTLDIFFNQSTNFEIKLICEDEIYNDHALLFELEKLYNCHKIFVSEILYKKEAYNNAYKDSFNELFKNMNLSEIDKNRLLYGTELDENLFYKRPLSKLVYDIVQEN
;
A
#
# COMPACT_ATOMS: atom_id res chain seq x y z
N MET A 1 -5.89 -4.83 0.65
CA MET A 1 -7.07 -5.67 0.33
C MET A 1 -6.77 -6.74 -0.71
N ILE A 2 -5.74 -6.59 -1.55
CA ILE A 2 -5.32 -7.60 -2.53
C ILE A 2 -3.79 -7.61 -2.56
N ASN A 3 -3.18 -8.80 -2.61
CA ASN A 3 -1.74 -8.95 -2.87
C ASN A 3 -1.46 -8.81 -4.37
N LEU A 4 -0.48 -8.00 -4.72
CA LEU A 4 -0.02 -7.85 -6.10
C LEU A 4 1.10 -8.85 -6.39
N SER A 5 1.10 -9.40 -7.61
CA SER A 5 2.14 -10.32 -8.07
C SER A 5 3.39 -9.56 -8.50
N ASP A 6 4.56 -10.07 -8.10
CA ASP A 6 5.86 -9.56 -8.56
C ASP A 6 6.11 -9.88 -10.03
N GLU A 7 5.45 -10.89 -10.59
CA GLU A 7 5.69 -11.38 -11.95
C GLU A 7 5.56 -10.27 -13.00
N ALA A 8 4.54 -9.41 -12.87
CA ALA A 8 4.32 -8.33 -13.81
C ALA A 8 5.42 -7.26 -13.74
N ILE A 9 5.92 -6.95 -12.53
CA ILE A 9 7.06 -6.04 -12.35
C ILE A 9 8.32 -6.66 -12.94
N ILE A 10 8.60 -7.93 -12.65
CA ILE A 10 9.76 -8.65 -13.16
C ILE A 10 9.77 -8.64 -14.69
N ASN A 11 8.64 -9.00 -15.32
CA ASN A 11 8.51 -9.04 -16.78
C ASN A 11 8.69 -7.66 -17.44
N TYR A 12 8.27 -6.58 -16.77
CA TYR A 12 8.39 -5.23 -17.31
C TYR A 12 9.74 -4.55 -16.98
N SER A 13 10.45 -5.05 -15.98
CA SER A 13 11.62 -4.40 -15.37
C SER A 13 12.73 -4.08 -16.36
N GLU A 14 13.11 -5.02 -17.24
CA GLU A 14 14.20 -4.83 -18.20
C GLU A 14 13.91 -3.68 -19.18
N ASN A 15 12.68 -3.60 -19.69
CA ASN A 15 12.26 -2.52 -20.59
C ASN A 15 12.35 -1.17 -19.86
N TYR A 16 11.83 -1.13 -18.63
CA TYR A 16 11.83 0.08 -17.83
C TYR A 16 13.25 0.55 -17.46
N ILE A 17 14.13 -0.38 -17.12
CA ILE A 17 15.55 -0.13 -16.85
C ILE A 17 16.21 0.49 -18.08
N ARG A 18 16.04 -0.10 -19.27
CA ARG A 18 16.59 0.44 -20.53
C ARG A 18 16.07 1.86 -20.82
N TYR A 19 14.83 2.16 -20.45
CA TYR A 19 14.22 3.47 -20.63
C TYR A 19 14.68 4.53 -19.60
N MET A 20 14.85 4.17 -18.32
CA MET A 20 15.12 5.12 -17.23
C MET A 20 16.57 5.20 -16.80
N SER A 21 17.30 4.07 -16.74
CA SER A 21 18.66 4.03 -16.19
C SER A 21 19.60 5.03 -16.87
N PRO A 22 19.69 5.11 -18.23
CA PRO A 22 20.57 6.07 -18.89
C PRO A 22 20.26 7.54 -18.56
N LYS A 23 18.98 7.89 -18.34
CA LYS A 23 18.56 9.25 -18.00
C LYS A 23 19.01 9.65 -16.60
N ILE A 24 18.93 8.72 -15.65
CA ILE A 24 19.36 8.93 -14.28
C ILE A 24 20.89 8.99 -14.23
N SER A 25 21.59 8.03 -14.85
CA SER A 25 23.05 7.99 -14.90
C SER A 25 23.62 9.28 -15.48
N LYS A 26 23.06 9.78 -16.59
CA LYS A 26 23.50 11.06 -17.19
C LYS A 26 23.38 12.24 -16.21
N LYS A 27 22.32 12.31 -15.42
CA LYS A 27 22.12 13.38 -14.43
C LYS A 27 23.06 13.26 -13.24
N ILE A 28 23.41 12.03 -12.83
CA ILE A 28 24.36 11.81 -11.72
C ILE A 28 25.76 12.33 -12.07
N LEU A 29 26.17 12.27 -13.35
CA LEU A 29 27.45 12.82 -13.81
C LEU A 29 27.57 14.36 -13.65
N HIS A 30 26.47 15.06 -13.35
CA HIS A 30 26.48 16.50 -13.12
C HIS A 30 26.62 16.90 -11.65
N TYR A 31 26.69 15.93 -10.73
CA TYR A 31 27.04 16.23 -9.34
C TYR A 31 28.50 16.66 -9.24
N THR A 32 28.75 17.58 -8.33
CA THR A 32 30.08 18.13 -8.04
C THR A 32 30.47 17.78 -6.60
N SER A 33 31.74 17.99 -6.24
CA SER A 33 32.22 17.83 -4.86
C SER A 33 31.53 18.76 -3.84
N ARG A 34 30.74 19.74 -4.30
CA ARG A 34 29.93 20.63 -3.45
C ARG A 34 28.55 20.04 -3.12
N ASP A 35 28.11 19.01 -3.84
CA ASP A 35 26.83 18.36 -3.59
C ASP A 35 26.98 17.31 -2.49
N ILE A 36 26.83 17.76 -1.24
CA ILE A 36 27.15 16.97 -0.05
C ILE A 36 25.87 16.43 0.62
N ASN A 37 25.88 15.16 1.00
CA ASN A 37 24.85 14.56 1.83
C ASN A 37 24.88 15.19 3.25
N PRO A 38 23.81 15.87 3.69
CA PRO A 38 23.79 16.61 4.95
C PRO A 38 23.81 15.73 6.22
N PHE A 39 23.67 14.40 6.07
CA PHE A 39 23.77 13.45 7.18
C PHE A 39 25.18 12.88 7.34
N THR A 40 25.90 12.63 6.24
CA THR A 40 27.21 11.97 6.27
C THR A 40 28.38 12.93 6.06
N GLY A 41 28.15 14.10 5.44
CA GLY A 41 29.22 15.02 5.04
C GLY A 41 29.99 14.56 3.79
N GLU A 42 29.59 13.45 3.17
CA GLU A 42 30.18 12.92 1.95
C GLU A 42 29.49 13.44 0.69
N GLU A 43 30.14 13.30 -0.46
CA GLU A 43 29.53 13.58 -1.76
C GLU A 43 28.27 12.74 -1.97
N ILE A 44 27.22 13.34 -2.52
CA ILE A 44 25.94 12.68 -2.78
C ILE A 44 26.05 11.48 -3.74
N THR A 45 27.11 11.42 -4.53
CA THR A 45 27.44 10.29 -5.40
C THR A 45 27.61 8.99 -4.61
N SER A 46 28.04 9.05 -3.34
CA SER A 46 28.18 7.88 -2.47
C SER A 46 26.85 7.17 -2.19
N LEU A 47 25.74 7.92 -2.18
CA LEU A 47 24.38 7.38 -2.06
C LEU A 47 24.02 6.50 -3.25
N PHE A 48 24.57 6.79 -4.43
CA PHE A 48 24.29 6.05 -5.67
C PHE A 48 25.28 4.93 -5.94
N THR A 49 26.47 4.96 -5.35
CA THR A 49 27.50 3.90 -5.50
C THR A 49 27.56 2.96 -4.31
N ASN A 50 26.80 3.23 -3.25
CA ASN A 50 26.84 2.51 -1.97
C ASN A 50 28.28 2.25 -1.48
N ARG A 51 29.18 3.20 -1.75
CA ARG A 51 30.61 3.15 -1.43
C ARG A 51 31.40 1.97 -2.02
N GLN A 52 30.82 1.08 -2.82
CA GLN A 52 31.46 -0.17 -3.29
C GLN A 52 31.01 -0.67 -4.67
N SER A 53 29.80 -0.32 -5.14
CA SER A 53 29.24 -0.81 -6.41
C SER A 53 29.20 0.27 -7.48
N SER A 54 29.05 -0.17 -8.74
CA SER A 54 28.79 0.73 -9.86
C SER A 54 27.48 1.48 -9.64
N SER A 55 27.48 2.81 -9.86
CA SER A 55 26.26 3.61 -9.78
C SER A 55 25.15 3.08 -10.69
N LYS A 56 25.52 2.43 -11.80
CA LYS A 56 24.59 1.78 -12.72
C LYS A 56 23.82 0.65 -12.04
N GLU A 57 24.50 -0.25 -11.34
CA GLU A 57 23.87 -1.41 -10.70
C GLU A 57 22.86 -0.99 -9.65
N PHE A 58 23.23 -0.01 -8.81
CA PHE A 58 22.30 0.54 -7.82
C PHE A 58 21.07 1.16 -8.47
N ILE A 59 21.23 1.92 -9.56
CA ILE A 59 20.09 2.53 -10.28
C ILE A 59 19.17 1.45 -10.84
N GLU A 60 19.72 0.40 -11.45
CA GLU A 60 18.95 -0.72 -11.99
C GLU A 60 18.15 -1.42 -10.89
N HIS A 61 18.78 -1.68 -9.75
CA HIS A 61 18.09 -2.26 -8.60
C HIS A 61 17.07 -1.29 -7.98
N LEU A 62 17.36 0.00 -7.87
CA LEU A 62 16.43 1.00 -7.34
C LEU A 62 15.13 1.07 -8.18
N LEU A 63 15.26 0.91 -9.50
CA LEU A 63 14.13 0.94 -10.42
C LEU A 63 13.29 -0.35 -10.35
N ALA A 64 13.91 -1.50 -10.09
CA ALA A 64 13.32 -2.81 -10.39
C ALA A 64 13.36 -3.85 -9.27
N LYS A 65 13.93 -3.55 -8.10
CA LYS A 65 13.95 -4.46 -6.94
C LYS A 65 13.08 -3.92 -5.83
N ASP A 66 12.57 -4.84 -5.02
CA ASP A 66 11.74 -4.50 -3.88
C ASP A 66 12.55 -3.80 -2.78
N ILE A 67 11.84 -3.13 -1.88
CA ILE A 67 12.46 -2.28 -0.86
C ILE A 67 13.22 -3.09 0.19
N ALA A 68 12.82 -4.33 0.47
CA ALA A 68 13.53 -5.20 1.39
C ALA A 68 14.88 -5.62 0.79
N PHE A 69 14.92 -5.93 -0.51
CA PHE A 69 16.17 -6.14 -1.23
C PHE A 69 17.06 -4.91 -1.17
N LEU A 70 16.53 -3.72 -1.42
CA LEU A 70 17.33 -2.49 -1.39
C LEU A 70 17.91 -2.21 0.00
N CYS A 71 17.09 -2.31 1.05
CA CYS A 71 17.55 -2.15 2.43
C CYS A 71 18.57 -3.21 2.86
N LYS A 72 18.51 -4.42 2.30
CA LYS A 72 19.45 -5.49 2.61
C LYS A 72 20.82 -5.29 1.96
N ASN A 73 20.85 -4.79 0.73
CA ASN A 73 22.07 -4.72 -0.08
C ASN A 73 22.73 -3.34 -0.10
N TYR A 74 21.99 -2.27 0.24
CA TYR A 74 22.46 -0.90 0.14
C TYR A 74 22.28 -0.15 1.46
N GLU A 75 23.35 -0.03 2.24
CA GLU A 75 23.32 0.55 3.59
C GLU A 75 22.93 2.04 3.56
N GLU A 76 23.44 2.82 2.60
CA GLU A 76 23.06 4.23 2.46
C GLU A 76 21.58 4.39 2.08
N PHE A 77 21.04 3.50 1.25
CA PHE A 77 19.61 3.47 0.95
C PHE A 77 18.79 3.10 2.19
N LYS A 78 19.24 2.11 2.98
CA LYS A 78 18.60 1.71 4.23
C LYS A 78 18.55 2.88 5.22
N ASN A 79 19.66 3.56 5.44
CA ASN A 79 19.74 4.75 6.29
C ASN A 79 18.77 5.84 5.81
N TYR A 80 18.73 6.10 4.51
CA TYR A 80 17.77 7.01 3.89
C TYR A 80 16.32 6.60 4.15
N PHE A 81 15.99 5.33 3.89
CA PHE A 81 14.62 4.82 4.00
C PHE A 81 14.12 4.85 5.44
N LEU A 82 14.92 4.41 6.41
CA LEU A 82 14.59 4.44 7.83
C LEU A 82 14.43 5.88 8.34
N THR A 83 15.32 6.79 7.95
CA THR A 83 15.22 8.22 8.29
C THR A 83 13.95 8.85 7.71
N SER A 84 13.63 8.54 6.45
CA SER A 84 12.41 9.02 5.79
C SER A 84 11.15 8.45 6.45
N LYS A 85 11.17 7.16 6.83
CA LYS A 85 10.10 6.50 7.60
C LYS A 85 9.87 7.13 8.96
N LEU A 86 10.94 7.43 9.71
CA LEU A 86 10.84 8.13 11.00
C LEU A 86 10.12 9.47 10.83
N ILE A 87 10.54 10.25 9.83
CA ILE A 87 9.93 11.56 9.55
C ILE A 87 8.48 11.43 9.11
N PHE A 88 8.18 10.49 8.22
CA PHE A 88 6.84 10.24 7.73
C PHE A 88 5.86 9.86 8.84
N LEU A 89 6.31 9.08 9.82
CA LEU A 89 5.49 8.61 10.95
C LEU A 89 5.64 9.48 12.22
N SER A 90 6.35 10.61 12.13
CA SER A 90 6.67 11.45 13.29
C SER A 90 5.49 12.23 13.87
N ASP A 91 4.38 12.36 13.14
CA ASP A 91 3.20 13.08 13.64
C ASP A 91 2.30 12.17 14.51
N ILE A 92 2.80 11.90 15.72
CA ILE A 92 2.16 11.02 16.71
C ILE A 92 0.76 11.54 17.08
N ASP A 93 0.59 12.86 17.22
CA ASP A 93 -0.68 13.44 17.64
C ASP A 93 -1.77 13.26 16.59
N SER A 94 -1.44 13.43 15.31
CA SER A 94 -2.37 13.17 14.22
C SER A 94 -2.72 11.68 14.13
N LYS A 95 -1.74 10.79 14.29
CA LYS A 95 -1.97 9.33 14.26
C LYS A 95 -2.91 8.88 15.39
N ASN A 96 -2.69 9.35 16.61
CA ASN A 96 -3.51 8.98 17.78
C ASN A 96 -4.97 9.46 17.66
N LYS A 97 -5.17 10.67 17.11
CA LYS A 97 -6.52 11.19 16.83
C LYS A 97 -7.29 10.30 15.85
N TRP A 98 -6.60 9.59 14.97
CA TRP A 98 -7.21 8.77 13.92
C TRP A 98 -7.41 7.32 14.36
N ALA A 99 -6.41 6.70 14.98
CA ALA A 99 -6.40 5.27 15.24
C ALA A 99 -7.33 4.82 16.40
N SER A 100 -7.49 5.65 17.45
CA SER A 100 -8.09 5.16 18.70
C SER A 100 -9.07 6.10 19.40
N LYS A 101 -9.16 7.38 18.99
CA LYS A 101 -9.92 8.44 19.74
C LYS A 101 -9.61 8.44 21.25
N LYS A 102 -8.44 7.93 21.68
CA LYS A 102 -8.08 7.77 23.09
C LYS A 102 -7.18 8.94 23.52
N ASN A 103 -7.48 9.53 24.67
CA ASN A 103 -6.56 10.46 25.32
C ASN A 103 -5.43 9.66 25.97
N LEU A 104 -4.26 9.66 25.33
CA LEU A 104 -3.05 9.05 25.90
C LEU A 104 -2.47 9.95 26.98
N ASP A 105 -1.95 9.33 28.04
CA ASP A 105 -1.28 10.06 29.09
C ASP A 105 0.16 10.46 28.70
N ASN A 106 0.79 11.28 29.54
CA ASN A 106 2.14 11.77 29.29
C ASN A 106 3.22 10.66 29.34
N LEU A 107 2.99 9.56 30.06
CA LEU A 107 3.92 8.44 30.19
C LEU A 107 3.87 7.57 28.94
N GLU A 108 2.67 7.26 28.44
CA GLU A 108 2.43 6.56 27.18
C GLU A 108 3.06 7.32 26.01
N LEU A 109 2.84 8.64 25.92
CA LEU A 109 3.43 9.47 24.87
C LEU A 109 4.96 9.49 24.90
N LYS A 110 5.59 9.45 26.09
CA LYS A 110 7.05 9.32 26.22
C LYS A 110 7.52 7.98 25.68
N LYS A 111 6.82 6.90 26.00
CA LYS A 111 7.12 5.54 25.54
C LYS A 111 7.02 5.43 24.02
N ILE A 112 5.90 5.89 23.43
CA ILE A 112 5.68 5.88 21.97
C ILE A 112 6.77 6.66 21.23
N ARG A 113 7.18 7.83 21.73
CA ARG A 113 8.28 8.61 21.12
C ARG A 113 9.59 7.83 21.10
N LYS A 114 9.93 7.14 22.19
CA LYS A 114 11.14 6.30 22.27
C LYS A 114 11.07 5.15 21.28
N GLU A 115 10.01 4.36 21.37
CA GLU A 115 9.82 3.16 20.55
C GLU A 115 9.85 3.51 19.05
N LEU A 116 9.22 4.63 18.65
CA LEU A 116 9.25 5.09 17.27
C LEU A 116 10.67 5.43 16.79
N VAL A 117 11.44 6.14 17.61
CA VAL A 117 12.82 6.52 17.24
C VAL A 117 13.74 5.32 17.27
N GLU A 118 13.62 4.44 18.25
CA GLU A 118 14.37 3.17 18.35
C GLU A 118 14.10 2.26 17.15
N LYS A 119 12.83 2.11 16.73
CA LYS A 119 12.44 1.32 15.55
C LYS A 119 13.13 1.76 14.25
N TYR A 120 13.41 3.06 14.11
CA TYR A 120 13.98 3.64 12.88
C TYR A 120 15.39 4.21 13.07
N GLN A 121 16.03 3.93 14.21
CA GLN A 121 17.38 4.37 14.49
C GLN A 121 18.36 3.78 13.47
N ASN A 122 19.27 4.61 12.99
CA ASN A 122 20.26 4.25 12.00
C ASN A 122 21.47 5.17 12.09
N GLN A 123 22.52 4.91 11.30
CA GLN A 123 23.81 5.60 11.42
C GLN A 123 23.69 7.12 11.22
N TRP A 124 22.82 7.58 10.32
CA TRP A 124 22.63 9.02 10.05
C TRP A 124 22.07 9.79 11.25
N LEU A 125 21.44 9.10 12.19
CA LEU A 125 20.80 9.72 13.35
C LEU A 125 21.71 9.76 14.59
N TYR A 126 22.88 9.13 14.59
CA TYR A 126 23.73 8.98 15.77
C TYR A 126 24.12 10.33 16.40
N ASN A 127 24.69 11.24 15.61
CA ASN A 127 25.10 12.56 16.10
C ASN A 127 23.91 13.38 16.60
N ILE A 128 22.80 13.38 15.85
CA ILE A 128 21.57 14.10 16.22
C ILE A 128 20.99 13.55 17.53
N LEU A 129 20.95 12.22 17.71
CA LEU A 129 20.50 11.60 18.95
C LEU A 129 21.41 11.96 20.14
N SER A 130 22.72 12.10 19.90
CA SER A 130 23.68 12.48 20.93
C SER A 130 23.50 13.93 21.41
N GLU A 131 23.05 14.82 20.52
CA GLU A 131 22.72 16.21 20.83
C GLU A 131 21.33 16.34 21.48
N HIS A 132 20.38 15.47 21.11
CA HIS A 132 19.00 15.48 21.58
C HIS A 132 18.67 14.31 22.52
N LYS A 133 19.54 13.99 23.50
CA LYS A 133 19.40 12.79 24.37
C LYS A 133 18.06 12.64 25.08
N ASP A 134 17.33 13.75 25.25
CA ASP A 134 16.06 13.78 25.94
C ASP A 134 14.86 14.19 25.07
N PHE A 135 14.97 13.96 23.75
CA PHE A 135 13.92 14.17 22.75
C PHE A 135 12.54 13.62 23.19
N TYR A 136 12.50 12.48 23.86
CA TYR A 136 11.25 11.79 24.21
C TYR A 136 10.51 12.43 25.39
N LYS A 137 11.17 13.25 26.23
CA LYS A 137 10.62 13.71 27.52
C LYS A 137 9.32 14.51 27.38
N ASN A 138 9.19 15.32 26.34
CA ASN A 138 7.98 16.11 26.08
C ASN A 138 7.84 16.43 24.59
N LYS A 139 6.69 16.97 24.20
CA LYS A 139 6.36 17.29 22.81
C LYS A 139 7.33 18.29 22.19
N THR A 140 7.72 19.33 22.92
CA THR A 140 8.61 20.38 22.41
C THR A 140 9.98 19.82 22.03
N LYS A 141 10.60 19.04 22.91
CA LYS A 141 11.91 18.39 22.66
C LYS A 141 11.84 17.41 21.50
N TYR A 142 10.76 16.65 21.42
CA TYR A 142 10.52 15.73 20.32
C TYR A 142 10.41 16.47 18.98
N LEU A 143 9.65 17.57 18.94
CA LEU A 143 9.50 18.38 17.73
C LEU A 143 10.79 19.07 17.32
N GLN A 144 11.64 19.50 18.27
CA GLN A 144 12.96 20.05 17.97
C GLN A 144 13.86 19.02 17.28
N PHE A 145 13.96 17.81 17.86
CA PHE A 145 14.67 16.67 17.28
C PHE A 145 14.17 16.33 15.86
N ILE A 146 12.86 16.16 15.69
CA ILE A 146 12.25 15.85 14.39
C ILE A 146 12.45 16.99 13.37
N SER A 147 12.40 18.25 13.82
CA SER A 147 12.59 19.43 12.94
C SER A 147 14.00 19.47 12.36
N GLU A 148 15.02 19.11 13.14
CA GLU A 148 16.39 19.06 12.66
C GLU A 148 16.58 18.00 11.57
N ILE A 149 16.08 16.79 11.79
CA ILE A 149 16.12 15.70 10.80
C ILE A 149 15.35 16.12 9.54
N LYS A 150 14.16 16.74 9.68
CA LYS A 150 13.37 17.25 8.55
C LYS A 150 14.14 18.27 7.71
N LYS A 151 14.89 19.18 8.34
CA LYS A 151 15.73 20.18 7.63
C LYS A 151 16.82 19.50 6.80
N LYS A 152 17.57 18.57 7.40
CA LYS A 152 18.61 17.80 6.69
C LYS A 152 18.00 16.98 5.54
N LEU A 153 16.89 16.28 5.79
CA LEU A 153 16.20 15.48 4.77
C LEU A 153 15.68 16.34 3.61
N LYS A 154 15.19 17.56 3.87
CA LYS A 154 14.77 18.51 2.83
C LYS A 154 15.93 18.91 1.91
N LEU A 155 17.12 19.18 2.47
CA LEU A 155 18.32 19.48 1.69
C LEU A 155 18.76 18.27 0.86
N LEU A 156 18.76 17.08 1.46
CA LEU A 156 19.05 15.84 0.75
C LEU A 156 18.08 15.60 -0.41
N HIS A 157 16.78 15.82 -0.18
CA HIS A 157 15.74 15.69 -1.21
C HIS A 157 15.94 16.66 -2.38
N SER A 158 16.37 17.89 -2.13
CA SER A 158 16.66 18.85 -3.21
C SER A 158 17.87 18.44 -4.05
N LEU A 159 18.84 17.74 -3.44
CA LEU A 159 19.94 17.13 -4.18
C LEU A 159 19.43 15.97 -5.03
N ILE A 160 18.73 14.99 -4.43
CA ILE A 160 18.17 13.83 -5.13
C ILE A 160 17.29 14.23 -6.32
N ASP A 161 16.47 15.28 -6.19
CA ASP A 161 15.60 15.79 -7.26
C ASP A 161 16.37 16.20 -8.54
N LYS A 162 17.68 16.47 -8.45
CA LYS A 162 18.53 16.76 -9.63
C LYS A 162 18.68 15.54 -10.54
N SER A 163 18.77 14.34 -9.96
CA SER A 163 18.97 13.07 -10.70
C SER A 163 17.74 12.16 -10.77
N ILE A 164 16.88 12.16 -9.74
CA ILE A 164 15.71 11.30 -9.63
C ILE A 164 14.48 12.18 -9.42
N ASN A 165 13.63 12.27 -10.44
CA ASN A 165 12.42 13.07 -10.39
C ASN A 165 11.28 12.40 -11.18
N TYR A 166 10.10 12.31 -10.58
CA TYR A 166 8.90 11.74 -11.22
C TYR A 166 8.51 12.41 -12.55
N SER A 167 8.86 13.69 -12.75
CA SER A 167 8.64 14.40 -14.02
C SER A 167 9.40 13.77 -15.20
N MET A 168 10.40 12.93 -14.94
CA MET A 168 11.16 12.20 -15.96
C MET A 168 10.35 11.11 -16.67
N ILE A 169 9.23 10.67 -16.08
CA ILE A 169 8.30 9.72 -16.70
C ILE A 169 7.17 10.49 -17.38
N SER A 170 7.04 10.34 -18.70
CA SER A 170 5.94 10.93 -19.47
C SER A 170 4.59 10.33 -19.08
N SER A 171 3.50 11.07 -19.29
CA SER A 171 2.15 10.57 -19.04
C SER A 171 1.88 9.26 -19.77
N GLN A 172 2.29 9.15 -21.03
CA GLN A 172 2.10 7.93 -21.81
C GLN A 172 2.85 6.73 -21.21
N LYS A 173 4.11 6.92 -20.79
CA LYS A 173 4.88 5.85 -20.16
C LYS A 173 4.28 5.40 -18.82
N ARG A 174 3.64 6.31 -18.06
CA ARG A 174 2.93 5.93 -16.81
C ARG A 174 1.76 4.99 -17.11
N HIS A 175 0.98 5.26 -18.15
CA HIS A 175 -0.08 4.35 -18.58
C HIS A 175 0.47 3.00 -19.02
N GLU A 176 1.57 2.97 -19.78
CA GLU A 176 2.21 1.72 -20.21
C GLU A 176 2.69 0.87 -19.02
N ILE A 177 3.29 1.50 -18.01
CA ILE A 177 3.69 0.81 -16.76
C ILE A 177 2.47 0.14 -16.12
N LEU A 178 1.41 0.92 -15.84
CA LEU A 178 0.22 0.39 -15.17
C LEU A 178 -0.50 -0.67 -15.99
N TYR A 179 -0.58 -0.48 -17.31
CA TYR A 179 -1.17 -1.45 -18.23
C TYR A 179 -0.43 -2.79 -18.18
N SER A 180 0.90 -2.77 -18.09
CA SER A 180 1.72 -3.98 -17.98
C SER A 180 1.50 -4.76 -16.69
N PHE A 181 1.04 -4.10 -15.61
CA PHE A 181 0.80 -4.76 -14.32
C PHE A 181 -0.45 -5.64 -14.32
N LYS A 182 -1.37 -5.45 -15.29
CA LYS A 182 -2.60 -6.24 -15.47
C LYS A 182 -3.46 -6.37 -14.20
N VAL A 183 -3.47 -5.33 -13.37
CA VAL A 183 -4.31 -5.26 -12.18
C VAL A 183 -5.69 -4.77 -12.58
N GLU A 184 -6.72 -5.55 -12.29
CA GLU A 184 -8.11 -5.28 -12.72
C GLU A 184 -8.99 -4.74 -11.58
N VAL A 185 -8.52 -4.82 -10.33
CA VAL A 185 -9.24 -4.35 -9.15
C VAL A 185 -8.30 -3.61 -8.22
N CYS A 186 -8.75 -2.48 -7.67
CA CYS A 186 -7.95 -1.67 -6.76
C CYS A 186 -7.47 -2.49 -5.54
N PRO A 187 -6.15 -2.60 -5.31
CA PRO A 187 -5.58 -3.43 -4.25
C PRO A 187 -5.77 -2.84 -2.85
N TYR A 188 -6.00 -1.52 -2.77
CA TYR A 188 -6.27 -0.85 -1.50
C TYR A 188 -7.66 -1.11 -0.96
N CYS A 189 -8.67 -1.23 -1.81
CA CYS A 189 -10.05 -1.32 -1.34
C CYS A 189 -10.82 -2.54 -1.82
N ASN A 190 -10.39 -3.27 -2.86
CA ASN A 190 -11.17 -4.34 -3.49
C ASN A 190 -12.62 -3.93 -3.84
N ARG A 191 -12.91 -2.64 -4.14
CA ARG A 191 -14.26 -2.14 -4.48
C ARG A 191 -14.44 -1.62 -5.90
N ASN A 192 -13.36 -1.22 -6.56
CA ASN A 192 -13.43 -0.54 -7.85
C ASN A 192 -12.60 -1.29 -8.88
N PHE A 193 -13.16 -1.44 -10.09
CA PHE A 193 -12.44 -1.91 -11.25
C PHE A 193 -11.32 -0.94 -11.63
N ILE A 194 -10.25 -1.51 -12.17
CA ILE A 194 -9.21 -0.86 -12.95
C ILE A 194 -9.34 -1.44 -14.35
N SER A 195 -9.63 -0.59 -15.33
CA SER A 195 -9.84 -1.00 -16.71
C SER A 195 -8.65 -0.62 -17.54
N ASN A 196 -8.07 -1.59 -18.23
CA ASN A 196 -6.98 -1.42 -19.18
C ASN A 196 -7.57 -1.52 -20.59
N TYR A 197 -7.25 -0.56 -21.46
CA TYR A 197 -7.79 -0.49 -22.81
C TYR A 197 -6.81 0.19 -23.76
N GLU A 198 -7.03 0.02 -25.06
CA GLU A 198 -6.26 0.70 -26.08
C GLU A 198 -7.06 1.85 -26.67
N LYS A 199 -6.41 2.99 -26.90
CA LYS A 199 -6.98 4.14 -27.61
C LYS A 199 -5.96 4.68 -28.59
N GLU A 200 -6.28 4.66 -29.88
CA GLU A 200 -5.40 5.15 -30.95
C GLU A 200 -4.00 4.50 -30.91
N GLY A 201 -3.96 3.17 -30.72
CA GLY A 201 -2.71 2.40 -30.63
C GLY A 201 -1.89 2.67 -29.36
N LYS A 202 -2.44 3.39 -28.37
CA LYS A 202 -1.79 3.69 -27.09
C LYS A 202 -2.49 2.95 -25.95
N SER A 203 -1.71 2.26 -25.12
CA SER A 203 -2.19 1.68 -23.88
C SER A 203 -2.69 2.76 -22.93
N LYS A 204 -3.88 2.56 -22.38
CA LYS A 204 -4.54 3.42 -21.39
C LYS A 204 -5.06 2.57 -20.23
N THR A 205 -5.17 3.20 -19.07
CA THR A 205 -5.75 2.60 -17.87
C THR A 205 -6.58 3.64 -17.14
N THR A 206 -7.63 3.20 -16.45
CA THR A 206 -8.43 4.04 -15.54
C THR A 206 -7.80 4.18 -14.16
N SER A 207 -6.74 3.42 -13.86
CA SER A 207 -6.01 3.54 -12.60
C SER A 207 -5.11 4.77 -12.56
N ASP A 208 -4.93 5.29 -11.35
CA ASP A 208 -3.87 6.21 -11.02
C ASP A 208 -2.58 5.42 -10.71
N LEU A 209 -1.44 6.00 -11.11
CA LEU A 209 -0.13 5.56 -10.65
C LEU A 209 0.13 6.19 -9.28
N ASP A 210 -0.28 5.49 -8.22
CA ASP A 210 0.01 5.93 -6.85
C ASP A 210 1.45 5.57 -6.47
N HIS A 211 2.08 6.46 -5.71
CA HIS A 211 3.36 6.20 -5.04
C HIS A 211 3.06 5.67 -3.64
N PHE A 212 3.21 4.37 -3.40
CA PHE A 212 2.92 3.77 -2.08
C PHE A 212 3.57 4.58 -0.96
N TYR A 213 4.88 4.80 -1.08
CA TYR A 213 5.63 5.81 -0.36
C TYR A 213 5.56 7.16 -1.11
N PRO A 214 4.94 8.20 -0.53
CA PRO A 214 4.76 9.47 -1.22
C PRO A 214 6.08 10.04 -1.71
N LYS A 215 6.16 10.37 -3.01
CA LYS A 215 7.36 10.94 -3.63
C LYS A 215 7.91 12.21 -2.97
N LYS A 216 7.09 12.92 -2.19
CA LYS A 216 7.50 14.10 -1.42
C LYS A 216 8.45 13.72 -0.29
N ASP A 217 8.15 12.61 0.38
CA ASP A 217 8.83 12.13 1.59
C ASP A 217 9.84 11.01 1.27
N PHE A 218 9.68 10.32 0.14
CA PHE A 218 10.54 9.23 -0.32
C PHE A 218 11.00 9.44 -1.78
N LYS A 219 11.85 10.44 -1.99
CA LYS A 219 12.37 10.88 -3.29
C LYS A 219 13.12 9.80 -4.07
N LEU A 220 13.98 9.01 -3.42
CA LEU A 220 14.70 7.91 -4.11
C LEU A 220 13.72 6.89 -4.73
N LEU A 221 12.56 6.67 -4.09
CA LEU A 221 11.54 5.74 -4.54
C LEU A 221 10.57 6.34 -5.57
N SER A 222 10.75 7.59 -5.99
CA SER A 222 9.80 8.27 -6.88
C SER A 222 9.74 7.68 -8.29
N LEU A 223 10.75 6.88 -8.67
CA LEU A 223 10.86 6.19 -9.96
C LEU A 223 10.85 4.66 -9.87
N SER A 224 10.71 4.09 -8.66
CA SER A 224 10.78 2.65 -8.43
C SER A 224 9.47 1.96 -8.82
N LEU A 225 9.55 0.86 -9.60
CA LEU A 225 8.37 0.06 -9.97
C LEU A 225 7.67 -0.53 -8.74
N TYR A 226 8.43 -0.97 -7.74
CA TYR A 226 7.91 -1.48 -6.47
C TYR A 226 7.28 -0.40 -5.58
N ASN A 227 7.39 0.87 -5.95
CA ASN A 227 6.68 1.97 -5.31
C ASN A 227 5.43 2.41 -6.10
N PHE A 228 5.19 1.86 -7.29
CA PHE A 228 4.03 2.20 -8.12
C PHE A 228 2.90 1.20 -7.89
N VAL A 229 1.79 1.67 -7.32
CA VAL A 229 0.60 0.86 -7.06
C VAL A 229 -0.52 1.31 -7.99
N PRO A 230 -1.01 0.46 -8.90
CA PRO A 230 -2.25 0.72 -9.63
C PRO A 230 -3.39 0.85 -8.63
N SER A 231 -4.04 2.00 -8.58
CA SER A 231 -5.11 2.24 -7.61
C SER A 231 -6.25 3.03 -8.21
N CYS A 232 -7.44 2.91 -7.62
CA CYS A 232 -8.56 3.75 -8.03
C CYS A 232 -8.33 5.19 -7.54
N GLN A 233 -8.85 6.15 -8.32
CA GLN A 233 -8.69 7.57 -8.03
C GLN A 233 -9.17 7.97 -6.63
N ILE A 234 -10.23 7.33 -6.13
CA ILE A 234 -10.77 7.62 -4.79
C ILE A 234 -9.75 7.25 -3.70
N CYS A 235 -9.17 6.04 -3.76
CA CYS A 235 -8.16 5.61 -2.78
C CYS A 235 -6.91 6.50 -2.84
N ASN A 236 -6.39 6.75 -4.03
CA ASN A 236 -5.18 7.56 -4.20
C ASN A 236 -5.40 9.04 -3.82
N SER A 237 -6.37 9.68 -4.49
CA SER A 237 -6.50 11.15 -4.51
C SER A 237 -7.42 11.71 -3.43
N ARG A 238 -8.23 10.88 -2.74
CA ARG A 238 -9.12 11.35 -1.66
C ARG A 238 -8.71 10.81 -0.30
N PHE A 239 -8.36 9.53 -0.22
CA PHE A 239 -8.08 8.89 1.07
C PHE A 239 -6.61 8.91 1.46
N LYS A 240 -5.71 8.31 0.66
CA LYS A 240 -4.32 8.06 1.03
C LYS A 240 -3.50 9.34 1.19
N LEU A 241 -3.45 10.18 0.14
CA LEU A 241 -2.66 11.42 0.14
C LEU A 241 -1.22 11.19 0.71
N ALA A 242 -0.61 12.21 1.31
CA ALA A 242 0.67 12.10 2.01
C ALA A 242 0.48 11.98 3.54
N LYS A 243 -0.51 11.19 3.96
CA LYS A 243 -0.83 11.00 5.37
C LYS A 243 0.18 10.02 5.99
N GLY A 244 0.82 10.43 7.08
CA GLY A 244 1.87 9.69 7.79
C GLY A 244 1.38 8.46 8.54
N ILE A 245 0.80 7.49 7.84
CA ILE A 245 0.20 6.28 8.39
C ILE A 245 0.82 5.06 7.74
N GLU A 246 1.07 4.04 8.53
CA GLU A 246 1.55 2.76 8.04
C GLU A 246 0.34 1.93 7.57
N ILE A 247 0.34 1.59 6.29
CA ILE A 247 -0.69 0.76 5.68
C ILE A 247 -0.06 -0.46 5.04
N ILE A 248 -0.90 -1.41 4.67
CA ILE A 248 -0.47 -2.65 4.03
C ILE A 248 0.11 -2.33 2.64
N ASN A 249 1.38 -2.70 2.42
CA ASN A 249 2.00 -2.67 1.10
C ASN A 249 1.56 -3.88 0.26
N PRO A 250 0.84 -3.70 -0.86
CA PRO A 250 0.34 -4.81 -1.67
C PRO A 250 1.42 -5.74 -2.28
N TYR A 251 2.68 -5.30 -2.39
CA TYR A 251 3.78 -6.12 -2.92
C TYR A 251 4.53 -6.86 -1.81
N ASN A 252 5.04 -6.11 -0.82
CA ASN A 252 5.98 -6.64 0.16
C ASN A 252 5.31 -7.33 1.36
N GLN A 253 4.07 -6.97 1.67
CA GLN A 253 3.35 -7.52 2.82
C GLN A 253 2.25 -8.42 2.27
N LYS A 254 2.53 -9.73 2.23
CA LYS A 254 1.50 -10.73 1.96
C LYS A 254 0.40 -10.57 2.99
N ILE A 255 -0.73 -10.04 2.56
CA ILE A 255 -1.95 -9.88 3.36
C ILE A 255 -2.31 -11.26 3.90
N ASP A 256 -2.40 -11.35 5.22
CA ASP A 256 -3.08 -12.44 5.87
C ASP A 256 -4.58 -12.11 5.89
N TYR A 257 -5.33 -12.71 4.97
CA TYR A 257 -6.75 -12.39 4.81
C TYR A 257 -7.59 -12.82 6.02
N LYS A 258 -7.09 -13.70 6.90
CA LYS A 258 -7.77 -14.07 8.14
C LYS A 258 -7.76 -12.96 9.17
N LYS A 259 -6.68 -12.16 9.18
CA LYS A 259 -6.49 -11.03 10.10
C LYS A 259 -7.30 -9.79 9.76
N MET A 260 -7.94 -9.76 8.60
CA MET A 260 -8.78 -8.66 8.15
C MET A 260 -9.97 -9.23 7.39
N ARG A 261 -11.11 -9.41 8.06
CA ARG A 261 -12.29 -10.09 7.51
C ARG A 261 -13.57 -9.30 7.72
N PHE A 262 -14.44 -9.31 6.71
CA PHE A 262 -15.79 -8.81 6.86
C PHE A 262 -16.65 -9.81 7.61
N CYS A 263 -17.62 -9.29 8.36
CA CYS A 263 -18.69 -10.06 8.98
C CYS A 263 -19.95 -9.21 9.01
N THR A 264 -21.10 -9.84 9.22
CA THR A 264 -22.36 -9.14 9.41
C THR A 264 -22.71 -9.09 10.90
N THR A 265 -23.36 -8.01 11.32
CA THR A 265 -23.86 -7.89 12.69
C THR A 265 -25.29 -7.39 12.64
N LEU A 266 -26.20 -8.18 13.18
CA LEU A 266 -27.61 -7.83 13.27
C LEU A 266 -27.82 -6.67 14.23
N ASN A 267 -28.66 -5.72 13.84
CA ASN A 267 -29.17 -4.68 14.75
C ASN A 267 -30.23 -5.27 15.70
N LYS A 268 -30.56 -4.56 16.78
CA LYS A 268 -31.51 -5.04 17.81
C LYS A 268 -32.87 -5.45 17.25
N ASP A 269 -33.36 -4.72 16.24
CA ASP A 269 -34.68 -4.93 15.63
C ASP A 269 -34.58 -5.71 14.30
N SER A 270 -33.51 -6.49 14.12
CA SER A 270 -33.35 -7.33 12.93
C SER A 270 -34.35 -8.47 12.95
N THR A 271 -34.91 -8.77 11.79
CA THR A 271 -35.78 -9.93 11.55
C THR A 271 -35.07 -10.93 10.62
N LEU A 272 -35.64 -12.13 10.49
CA LEU A 272 -35.16 -13.15 9.54
C LEU A 272 -35.29 -12.71 8.07
N ASP A 273 -36.04 -11.64 7.79
CA ASP A 273 -36.25 -11.05 6.46
C ASP A 273 -34.92 -10.67 5.76
N ILE A 274 -33.85 -10.46 6.53
CA ILE A 274 -32.49 -10.23 6.01
C ILE A 274 -32.02 -11.41 5.16
N PHE A 275 -32.29 -12.64 5.62
CA PHE A 275 -31.94 -13.87 4.91
C PHE A 275 -32.84 -14.13 3.72
N PHE A 276 -33.93 -13.37 3.53
CA PHE A 276 -34.83 -13.46 2.38
C PHE A 276 -34.68 -12.28 1.41
N ASN A 277 -33.61 -11.47 1.56
CA ASN A 277 -33.37 -10.27 0.76
C ASN A 277 -34.50 -9.23 0.84
N GLN A 278 -35.14 -9.12 2.00
CA GLN A 278 -36.27 -8.22 2.26
C GLN A 278 -35.93 -7.10 3.27
N SER A 279 -34.78 -7.20 3.95
CA SER A 279 -34.32 -6.23 4.93
C SER A 279 -32.81 -6.05 4.90
N THR A 280 -32.36 -4.82 5.14
CA THR A 280 -30.94 -4.48 5.30
C THR A 280 -30.62 -4.00 6.71
N ASN A 281 -31.38 -4.46 7.71
CA ASN A 281 -31.22 -4.04 9.10
C ASN A 281 -30.02 -4.71 9.80
N PHE A 282 -28.84 -4.68 9.18
CA PHE A 282 -27.59 -5.18 9.74
C PHE A 282 -26.46 -4.23 9.39
N GLU A 283 -25.32 -4.37 10.05
CA GLU A 283 -24.08 -3.67 9.72
C GLU A 283 -23.06 -4.65 9.14
N ILE A 284 -22.27 -4.18 8.18
CA ILE A 284 -21.07 -4.87 7.71
C ILE A 284 -19.91 -4.36 8.56
N LYS A 285 -19.26 -5.26 9.30
CA LYS A 285 -18.10 -4.94 10.14
C LYS A 285 -16.83 -5.48 9.52
N LEU A 286 -15.73 -4.77 9.68
CA LEU A 286 -14.40 -5.21 9.25
C LEU A 286 -13.54 -5.49 10.48
N ILE A 287 -13.41 -6.76 10.84
CA ILE A 287 -12.59 -7.19 11.97
C ILE A 287 -11.13 -7.17 11.54
N CYS A 288 -10.29 -6.45 12.28
CA CYS A 288 -8.85 -6.34 12.07
C CYS A 288 -8.09 -6.77 13.33
N GLU A 289 -7.16 -7.71 13.22
CA GLU A 289 -6.39 -8.22 14.37
C GLU A 289 -5.15 -7.36 14.71
N ASP A 290 -4.43 -6.84 13.70
CA ASP A 290 -3.24 -6.03 13.92
C ASP A 290 -3.47 -4.53 13.60
N GLU A 291 -2.66 -3.66 14.22
CA GLU A 291 -2.72 -2.19 14.05
C GLU A 291 -2.60 -1.79 12.57
N ILE A 292 -1.75 -2.44 11.78
CA ILE A 292 -1.57 -2.13 10.36
C ILE A 292 -2.83 -2.40 9.52
N TYR A 293 -3.60 -3.44 9.85
CA TYR A 293 -4.87 -3.74 9.17
C TYR A 293 -5.92 -2.70 9.55
N ASN A 294 -5.98 -2.33 10.84
CA ASN A 294 -6.88 -1.30 11.32
C ASN A 294 -6.55 0.09 10.71
N ASP A 295 -5.28 0.49 10.71
CA ASP A 295 -4.81 1.74 10.10
C ASP A 295 -5.14 1.78 8.60
N HIS A 296 -4.96 0.65 7.88
CA HIS A 296 -5.37 0.52 6.48
C HIS A 296 -6.88 0.69 6.32
N ALA A 297 -7.68 0.00 7.13
CA ALA A 297 -9.14 0.07 7.08
C ALA A 297 -9.67 1.48 7.37
N LEU A 298 -9.11 2.15 8.38
CA LEU A 298 -9.45 3.51 8.77
C LEU A 298 -9.04 4.54 7.71
N LEU A 299 -7.82 4.44 7.16
CA LEU A 299 -7.32 5.39 6.16
C LEU A 299 -8.23 5.43 4.93
N PHE A 300 -8.70 4.26 4.48
CA PHE A 300 -9.55 4.11 3.30
C PHE A 300 -11.05 4.08 3.62
N GLU A 301 -11.44 4.31 4.88
CA GLU A 301 -12.83 4.33 5.35
C GLU A 301 -13.60 3.05 4.93
N LEU A 302 -12.93 1.90 4.96
CA LEU A 302 -13.43 0.67 4.35
C LEU A 302 -14.77 0.25 4.96
N GLU A 303 -14.89 0.17 6.29
CA GLU A 303 -16.15 -0.23 6.93
C GLU A 303 -17.33 0.65 6.47
N LYS A 304 -17.16 1.98 6.46
CA LYS A 304 -18.22 2.91 6.03
C LYS A 304 -18.60 2.70 4.56
N LEU A 305 -17.61 2.58 3.68
CA LEU A 305 -17.84 2.42 2.25
C LEU A 305 -18.40 1.05 1.86
N TYR A 306 -18.10 0.02 2.65
CA TYR A 306 -18.66 -1.31 2.49
C TYR A 306 -20.10 -1.39 3.02
N ASN A 307 -20.45 -0.62 4.05
CA ASN A 307 -21.85 -0.47 4.50
C ASN A 307 -22.79 0.17 3.46
N CYS A 308 -22.27 0.79 2.39
CA CYS A 308 -23.08 1.19 1.25
C CYS A 308 -23.56 0.01 0.39
N HIS A 309 -23.04 -1.20 0.61
CA HIS A 309 -23.33 -2.40 -0.18
C HIS A 309 -24.26 -3.39 0.53
N LYS A 310 -25.06 -2.95 1.51
CA LYS A 310 -25.95 -3.84 2.28
C LYS A 310 -26.97 -4.60 1.44
N ILE A 311 -27.54 -3.97 0.41
CA ILE A 311 -28.46 -4.66 -0.53
C ILE A 311 -27.75 -5.83 -1.22
N PHE A 312 -26.54 -5.58 -1.73
CA PHE A 312 -25.72 -6.62 -2.36
C PHE A 312 -25.38 -7.74 -1.37
N VAL A 313 -24.99 -7.41 -0.13
CA VAL A 313 -24.69 -8.42 0.89
C VAL A 313 -25.94 -9.22 1.28
N SER A 314 -27.12 -8.60 1.35
CA SER A 314 -28.38 -9.30 1.63
C SER A 314 -28.71 -10.33 0.55
N GLU A 315 -28.42 -10.05 -0.72
CA GLU A 315 -28.53 -11.04 -1.81
C GLU A 315 -27.56 -12.22 -1.60
N ILE A 316 -26.33 -11.96 -1.18
CA ILE A 316 -25.34 -13.03 -0.90
C ILE A 316 -25.79 -13.89 0.28
N LEU A 317 -26.32 -13.29 1.35
CA LEU A 317 -26.86 -14.02 2.50
C LEU A 317 -28.05 -14.90 2.09
N TYR A 318 -28.98 -14.37 1.29
CA TYR A 318 -30.10 -15.16 0.77
C TYR A 318 -29.62 -16.33 -0.10
N LYS A 319 -28.68 -16.09 -1.02
CA LYS A 319 -28.10 -17.16 -1.85
C LYS A 319 -27.43 -18.23 -1.02
N LYS A 320 -26.71 -17.84 0.03
CA LYS A 320 -26.06 -18.77 0.96
C LYS A 320 -27.08 -19.64 1.69
N GLU A 321 -28.15 -19.05 2.20
CA GLU A 321 -29.22 -19.77 2.90
C GLU A 321 -30.01 -20.69 1.96
N ALA A 322 -30.33 -20.20 0.76
CA ALA A 322 -31.02 -20.98 -0.27
C ALA A 322 -30.16 -22.14 -0.80
N TYR A 323 -28.83 -21.96 -0.88
CA TYR A 323 -27.89 -22.96 -1.35
C TYR A 323 -27.46 -23.92 -0.23
N ASN A 324 -28.43 -24.61 0.35
CA ASN A 324 -28.19 -25.66 1.35
C ASN A 324 -27.70 -26.98 0.71
N ASN A 325 -27.31 -27.95 1.54
CA ASN A 325 -26.77 -29.24 1.07
C ASN A 325 -27.71 -29.98 0.10
N ALA A 326 -29.04 -29.94 0.33
CA ALA A 326 -30.00 -30.60 -0.55
C ALA A 326 -30.08 -29.92 -1.93
N TYR A 327 -29.99 -28.59 -1.97
CA TYR A 327 -29.92 -27.86 -3.22
C TYR A 327 -28.59 -28.09 -3.94
N LYS A 328 -27.47 -28.22 -3.20
CA LYS A 328 -26.15 -28.53 -3.77
C LYS A 328 -26.15 -29.84 -4.57
N ASP A 329 -26.78 -30.89 -4.05
CA ASP A 329 -26.87 -32.18 -4.75
C ASP A 329 -27.73 -32.06 -6.01
N SER A 330 -28.88 -31.40 -5.92
CA SER A 330 -29.77 -31.15 -7.05
C SER A 330 -29.08 -30.33 -8.15
N PHE A 331 -28.33 -29.31 -7.75
CA PHE A 331 -27.55 -28.45 -8.63
C PHE A 331 -26.44 -29.25 -9.34
N ASN A 332 -25.71 -30.09 -8.60
CA ASN A 332 -24.67 -30.95 -9.17
C ASN A 332 -25.23 -31.94 -10.20
N GLU A 333 -26.39 -32.52 -9.95
CA GLU A 333 -27.06 -33.40 -10.92
C GLU A 333 -27.55 -32.64 -12.16
N LEU A 334 -28.14 -31.44 -11.99
CA LEU A 334 -28.60 -30.60 -13.11
C LEU A 334 -27.45 -30.23 -14.07
N PHE A 335 -26.28 -29.91 -13.54
CA PHE A 335 -25.11 -29.47 -14.30
C PHE A 335 -24.05 -30.56 -14.51
N LYS A 336 -24.39 -31.83 -14.25
CA LYS A 336 -23.48 -32.98 -14.33
C LYS A 336 -22.75 -33.07 -15.67
N ASN A 337 -23.46 -32.81 -16.77
CA ASN A 337 -22.90 -32.88 -18.12
C ASN A 337 -21.99 -31.68 -18.49
N MET A 338 -22.05 -30.58 -17.74
CA MET A 338 -21.19 -29.41 -17.98
C MET A 338 -19.83 -29.54 -17.29
N ASN A 339 -19.64 -30.52 -16.39
CA ASN A 339 -18.39 -30.73 -15.65
C ASN A 339 -17.86 -29.46 -14.98
N LEU A 340 -18.75 -28.68 -14.34
CA LEU A 340 -18.37 -27.42 -13.68
C LEU A 340 -17.41 -27.68 -12.52
N SER A 341 -16.29 -26.95 -12.49
CA SER A 341 -15.41 -26.92 -11.31
C SER A 341 -16.08 -26.19 -10.14
N GLU A 342 -15.63 -26.39 -8.90
CA GLU A 342 -16.16 -25.61 -7.76
C GLU A 342 -16.03 -24.09 -7.97
N ILE A 343 -14.97 -23.64 -8.65
CA ILE A 343 -14.80 -22.23 -9.04
C ILE A 343 -15.92 -21.76 -9.96
N ASP A 344 -16.32 -22.58 -10.95
CA ASP A 344 -17.39 -22.23 -11.87
C ASP A 344 -18.76 -22.21 -11.18
N LYS A 345 -18.98 -23.14 -10.25
CA LYS A 345 -20.20 -23.15 -9.41
C LYS A 345 -20.28 -21.90 -8.53
N ASN A 346 -19.18 -21.55 -7.86
CA ASN A 346 -19.10 -20.35 -7.04
C ASN A 346 -19.35 -19.09 -7.86
N ARG A 347 -18.79 -19.00 -9.06
CA ARG A 347 -19.05 -17.88 -9.99
C ARG A 347 -20.52 -17.81 -10.37
N LEU A 348 -21.16 -18.94 -10.65
CA LEU A 348 -22.58 -18.96 -11.01
C LEU A 348 -23.46 -18.50 -9.85
N LEU A 349 -23.18 -18.97 -8.63
CA LEU A 349 -23.99 -18.70 -7.44
C LEU A 349 -23.75 -17.29 -6.91
N TYR A 350 -22.49 -16.93 -6.66
CA TYR A 350 -22.10 -15.74 -5.92
C TYR A 350 -21.47 -14.65 -6.80
N GLY A 351 -21.29 -14.91 -8.10
CA GLY A 351 -20.66 -13.97 -9.03
C GLY A 351 -19.14 -13.86 -8.90
N THR A 352 -18.51 -14.68 -8.05
CA THR A 352 -17.06 -14.67 -7.75
C THR A 352 -16.53 -16.08 -7.53
N GLU A 353 -15.21 -16.25 -7.60
CA GLU A 353 -14.55 -17.55 -7.48
C GLU A 353 -14.52 -18.13 -6.06
N LEU A 354 -14.72 -17.30 -5.04
CA LEU A 354 -14.46 -17.61 -3.63
C LEU A 354 -13.04 -18.17 -3.40
N ASP A 355 -12.04 -17.57 -4.04
CA ASP A 355 -10.62 -17.91 -3.88
C ASP A 355 -9.83 -16.63 -3.60
N GLU A 356 -9.09 -16.63 -2.49
CA GLU A 356 -8.23 -15.54 -2.03
C GLU A 356 -7.17 -15.12 -3.08
N ASN A 357 -6.70 -16.09 -3.88
CA ASN A 357 -5.74 -15.83 -4.95
C ASN A 357 -6.39 -15.09 -6.12
N LEU A 358 -7.72 -15.07 -6.23
CA LEU A 358 -8.45 -14.51 -7.36
C LEU A 358 -9.21 -13.23 -7.00
N PHE A 359 -9.00 -12.66 -5.81
CA PHE A 359 -9.59 -11.38 -5.40
C PHE A 359 -9.26 -10.21 -6.34
N TYR A 360 -8.17 -10.31 -7.12
CA TYR A 360 -7.79 -9.29 -8.09
C TYR A 360 -8.69 -9.25 -9.35
N LYS A 361 -9.51 -10.26 -9.60
CA LYS A 361 -10.32 -10.37 -10.83
C LYS A 361 -11.62 -9.58 -10.78
N ARG A 362 -12.26 -9.50 -9.61
CA ARG A 362 -13.58 -8.88 -9.45
C ARG A 362 -13.65 -8.00 -8.19
N PRO A 363 -14.26 -6.81 -8.28
CA PRO A 363 -14.59 -6.03 -7.12
C PRO A 363 -15.51 -6.80 -6.17
N LEU A 364 -15.37 -6.50 -4.90
CA LEU A 364 -16.12 -7.09 -3.79
C LEU A 364 -15.88 -8.59 -3.59
N SER A 365 -15.01 -9.25 -4.37
CA SER A 365 -14.70 -10.68 -4.18
C SER A 365 -14.29 -11.00 -2.75
N LYS A 366 -13.50 -10.14 -2.10
CA LYS A 366 -13.12 -10.36 -0.71
C LYS A 366 -14.33 -10.29 0.23
N LEU A 367 -15.23 -9.31 0.04
CA LEU A 367 -16.45 -9.19 0.84
C LEU A 367 -17.32 -10.43 0.67
N VAL A 368 -17.57 -10.85 -0.57
CA VAL A 368 -18.38 -12.03 -0.87
C VAL A 368 -17.75 -13.27 -0.24
N TYR A 369 -16.44 -13.46 -0.39
CA TYR A 369 -15.71 -14.55 0.24
C TYR A 369 -15.91 -14.60 1.75
N ASP A 370 -15.65 -13.48 2.43
CA ASP A 370 -15.75 -13.42 3.89
C ASP A 370 -17.18 -13.72 4.37
N ILE A 371 -18.22 -13.15 3.72
CA ILE A 371 -19.63 -13.37 4.09
C ILE A 371 -20.07 -14.81 3.81
N VAL A 372 -19.64 -15.42 2.70
CA VAL A 372 -19.98 -16.81 2.41
C VAL A 372 -19.32 -17.76 3.41
N GLN A 373 -18.08 -17.48 3.83
CA GLN A 373 -17.33 -18.29 4.80
C GLN A 373 -17.68 -17.98 6.27
N GLU A 374 -18.46 -16.93 6.55
CA GLU A 374 -18.91 -16.57 7.89
C GLU A 374 -19.89 -17.62 8.44
N ASN A 375 -19.51 -18.43 9.43
CA ASN A 375 -20.41 -19.44 10.00
C ASN A 375 -21.60 -18.84 10.77
#